data_AF-A0A7S1JIE5-F1
#
_entry.id   AF-A0A7S1JIE5-F1
#
_cell.length_a   1.000
_cell.length_b   1.000
_cell.length_c   1.000
_cell.angle_alpha   90.00
_cell.angle_beta   90.00
_cell.angle_gamma   90.00
#
_symmetry.space_group_name_H-M   'P 1'
#
loop_
_entity.id
_entity.type
_entity.pdbx_description
1 polymer ?
#
loop_
_entity_poly.entity_id
_entity_poly.type
_entity_poly.pdbx_seq_one_letter_code
_entity_poly.pdbx_strand_id
1 'polypeptide(L)'
;MDYFNSLIEDLTPHHAEMAVHLLQVCGRYLLYTPETSTRFQNLLDKMQRLKNVKNLQYRLEIMLDEAHLHVKPSDRKVRPKKEKPPMRRFIDRLIFVNLYDDDESDKVLKLVRKLPWQNEQVVKWLKKDILDLGMNVNYESIHQLACLLAGLARYRDAFVIDVIDQLTEDIQVGMERNDFRELPSRVRQVKLLGELYNYRLGGPGGVFGT
;
A
#
# COMPACT_ATOMS: atom_id res chain seq x y z
N MET A 1 30.77 -1.76 -26.49
CA MET A 1 29.54 -2.40 -27.03
C MET A 1 29.86 -3.60 -27.90
N ASP A 2 31.00 -3.60 -28.60
CA ASP A 2 31.41 -4.71 -29.47
C ASP A 2 31.70 -6.00 -28.68
N TYR A 3 32.21 -5.86 -27.45
CA TYR A 3 32.40 -6.99 -26.53
C TYR A 3 31.09 -7.69 -26.13
N PHE A 4 30.01 -6.93 -25.87
CA PHE A 4 28.70 -7.54 -25.58
C PHE A 4 28.13 -8.23 -26.83
N ASN A 5 28.35 -7.64 -28.01
CA ASN A 5 27.94 -8.26 -29.27
C ASN A 5 28.70 -9.57 -29.55
N SER A 6 30.00 -9.66 -29.26
CA SER A 6 30.76 -10.91 -29.43
C SER A 6 30.30 -12.00 -28.48
N LEU A 7 29.94 -11.65 -27.23
CA LEU A 7 29.36 -12.60 -26.27
C LEU A 7 27.98 -13.13 -26.73
N ILE A 8 27.18 -12.28 -27.38
CA ILE A 8 25.85 -12.66 -27.90
C ILE A 8 25.97 -13.55 -29.15
N GLU A 9 26.91 -13.24 -30.05
CA GLU A 9 27.10 -14.00 -31.30
C GLU A 9 27.52 -15.43 -31.01
N ASP A 10 28.46 -15.62 -30.09
CA ASP A 10 28.87 -16.93 -29.62
C ASP A 10 28.32 -17.23 -28.22
N LEU A 11 27.00 -17.39 -28.10
CA LEU A 11 26.35 -17.71 -26.82
C LEU A 11 26.68 -19.14 -26.31
N THR A 12 27.90 -19.34 -25.83
CA THR A 12 28.32 -20.49 -25.01
C THR A 12 27.78 -20.34 -23.58
N PRO A 13 27.75 -21.40 -22.74
CA PRO A 13 27.31 -21.28 -21.36
C PRO A 13 28.07 -20.21 -20.56
N HIS A 14 29.39 -20.13 -20.73
CA HIS A 14 30.21 -19.10 -20.09
C HIS A 14 29.92 -17.70 -20.61
N HIS A 15 29.75 -17.54 -21.93
CA HIS A 15 29.40 -16.23 -22.49
C HIS A 15 28.01 -15.75 -22.04
N ALA A 16 27.05 -16.68 -21.84
CA ALA A 16 25.75 -16.37 -21.28
C ALA A 16 25.86 -15.84 -19.82
N GLU A 17 26.67 -16.48 -18.97
CA GLU A 17 26.92 -16.01 -17.60
C GLU A 17 27.58 -14.62 -17.58
N MET A 18 28.57 -14.40 -18.43
CA MET A 18 29.23 -13.09 -18.56
C MET A 18 28.27 -12.01 -19.04
N ALA A 19 27.38 -12.33 -19.98
CA ALA A 19 26.33 -11.43 -20.45
C ALA A 19 25.36 -11.07 -19.32
N VAL A 20 24.91 -12.05 -18.52
CA VAL A 20 24.05 -11.82 -17.35
C VAL A 20 24.70 -10.86 -16.37
N HIS A 21 25.97 -11.07 -16.01
CA HIS A 21 26.68 -10.19 -15.09
C HIS A 21 26.82 -8.76 -15.64
N LEU A 22 27.10 -8.60 -16.93
CA LEU A 22 27.18 -7.29 -17.57
C LEU A 22 25.81 -6.58 -17.53
N LEU A 23 24.72 -7.29 -17.84
CA LEU A 23 23.36 -6.74 -17.77
C LEU A 23 22.97 -6.32 -16.35
N GLN A 24 23.37 -7.09 -15.33
CA GLN A 24 23.11 -6.76 -13.93
C GLN A 24 23.85 -5.50 -13.47
N VAL A 25 25.12 -5.33 -13.86
CA VAL A 25 25.96 -4.22 -13.39
C VAL A 25 25.68 -2.92 -14.15
N CYS A 26 25.70 -2.95 -15.48
CA CYS A 26 25.67 -1.74 -16.31
C CYS A 26 24.51 -1.68 -17.32
N GLY A 27 23.65 -2.71 -17.38
CA GLY A 27 22.59 -2.76 -18.38
C GLY A 27 21.59 -1.60 -18.31
N ARG A 28 21.19 -1.16 -17.11
CA ARG A 28 20.32 0.03 -16.97
C ARG A 28 21.00 1.30 -17.47
N TYR A 29 22.27 1.48 -17.11
CA TYR A 29 23.04 2.65 -17.51
C TYR A 29 23.15 2.74 -19.04
N LEU A 30 23.43 1.61 -19.71
CA LEU A 30 23.50 1.54 -21.17
C LEU A 30 22.14 1.74 -21.86
N LEU A 31 21.04 1.33 -21.23
CA LEU A 31 19.70 1.49 -21.80
C LEU A 31 19.17 2.93 -21.69
N TYR A 32 19.47 3.63 -20.58
CA TYR A 32 18.94 4.98 -20.33
C TYR A 32 19.89 6.12 -20.74
N THR A 33 21.10 5.81 -21.21
CA THR A 33 22.02 6.82 -21.76
C THR A 33 21.67 7.09 -23.23
N PRO A 34 21.36 8.34 -23.63
CA PRO A 34 20.82 8.66 -24.96
C PRO A 34 21.74 8.25 -26.11
N GLU A 35 23.06 8.30 -25.90
CA GLU A 35 24.07 7.94 -26.91
C GLU A 35 24.16 6.44 -27.18
N THR A 36 23.80 5.59 -26.20
CA THR A 36 23.96 4.12 -26.28
C THR A 36 22.65 3.35 -26.25
N SER A 37 21.55 4.01 -25.89
CA SER A 37 20.21 3.43 -25.72
C SER A 37 19.74 2.61 -26.92
N THR A 38 19.70 3.22 -28.11
CA THR A 38 19.21 2.56 -29.34
C THR A 38 20.04 1.34 -29.70
N ARG A 39 21.37 1.45 -29.59
CA ARG A 39 22.31 0.36 -29.92
C ARG A 39 22.19 -0.78 -28.91
N PHE A 40 22.05 -0.45 -27.63
CA PHE A 40 21.91 -1.46 -26.57
C PHE A 40 20.58 -2.18 -26.63
N GLN A 41 19.49 -1.47 -26.92
CA GLN A 41 18.17 -2.05 -27.10
C GLN A 41 18.17 -3.09 -28.23
N ASN A 42 18.78 -2.78 -29.37
CA ASN A 42 18.93 -3.73 -30.48
C ASN A 42 19.73 -4.99 -30.09
N LEU A 43 20.81 -4.83 -29.30
CA LEU A 43 21.61 -5.96 -28.81
C LEU A 43 20.84 -6.82 -27.80
N LEU A 44 20.05 -6.19 -26.93
CA LEU A 44 19.22 -6.86 -25.92
C LEU A 44 18.07 -7.66 -26.57
N ASP A 45 17.49 -7.14 -27.65
CA ASP A 45 16.52 -7.87 -28.48
C ASP A 45 17.17 -9.02 -29.25
N LYS A 46 18.38 -8.83 -29.80
CA LYS A 46 19.18 -9.89 -30.46
C LYS A 46 19.48 -11.04 -29.48
N MET A 47 19.87 -10.71 -28.24
CA MET A 47 20.12 -11.70 -27.19
C MET A 47 18.88 -12.54 -26.87
N GLN A 48 17.72 -11.90 -26.68
CA GLN A 48 16.46 -12.61 -26.40
C GLN A 48 16.06 -13.54 -27.56
N ARG A 49 16.29 -13.13 -28.81
CA ARG A 49 16.06 -14.01 -29.98
C ARG A 49 17.02 -15.21 -29.99
N LEU A 50 18.31 -14.99 -29.76
CA LEU A 50 19.31 -16.06 -29.80
C LEU A 50 19.18 -17.04 -28.62
N LYS A 51 18.73 -16.56 -27.45
CA LYS A 51 18.36 -17.40 -26.31
C LYS A 51 17.32 -18.47 -26.70
N ASN A 52 16.33 -18.12 -27.52
CA ASN A 52 15.28 -19.06 -27.94
C ASN A 52 15.72 -20.02 -29.06
N VAL A 53 16.82 -19.70 -29.77
CA VAL A 53 17.34 -20.52 -30.89
C VAL A 53 18.42 -21.49 -30.42
N LYS A 54 19.26 -21.06 -29.47
CA LYS A 54 20.25 -21.92 -28.82
C LYS A 54 19.59 -22.56 -27.60
N ASN A 55 19.32 -23.87 -27.66
CA ASN A 55 18.80 -24.66 -26.53
C ASN A 55 19.81 -24.63 -25.35
N LEU A 56 19.77 -23.58 -24.55
CA LEU A 56 20.61 -23.41 -23.37
C LEU A 56 20.07 -24.26 -22.22
N GLN A 57 20.91 -24.47 -21.20
CA GLN A 57 20.43 -25.08 -19.97
C GLN A 57 19.38 -24.16 -19.32
N TYR A 58 18.27 -24.74 -18.87
CA TYR A 58 17.13 -24.04 -18.27
C TYR A 58 17.53 -23.00 -17.20
N ARG A 59 18.56 -23.28 -16.39
CA ARG A 59 19.10 -22.34 -15.40
C ARG A 59 19.58 -21.01 -16.03
N LEU A 60 20.31 -21.09 -17.15
CA LEU A 60 20.86 -19.91 -17.82
C LEU A 60 19.76 -19.10 -18.52
N GLU A 61 18.72 -19.76 -19.02
CA GLU A 61 17.55 -19.09 -19.58
C GLU A 61 16.84 -18.24 -18.51
N ILE A 62 16.62 -18.80 -17.32
CA ILE A 62 16.04 -18.06 -16.18
C ILE A 62 16.93 -16.87 -15.82
N MET A 63 18.25 -17.07 -15.70
CA MET A 63 19.17 -15.99 -15.33
C MET A 63 19.18 -14.84 -16.37
N LEU A 64 19.07 -15.17 -17.66
CA LEU A 64 18.96 -14.18 -18.74
C LEU A 64 17.63 -13.42 -18.70
N ASP A 65 16.53 -14.09 -18.36
CA ASP A 65 15.22 -13.44 -18.23
C ASP A 65 15.13 -12.54 -17.01
N GLU A 66 15.69 -12.95 -15.88
CA GLU A 66 15.84 -12.10 -14.70
C GLU A 66 16.69 -10.87 -15.01
N ALA A 67 17.83 -11.06 -15.69
CA ALA A 67 18.70 -9.95 -16.08
C ALA A 67 18.01 -9.00 -17.09
N HIS A 68 17.24 -9.53 -18.03
CA HIS A 68 16.45 -8.73 -18.96
C HIS A 68 15.39 -7.90 -18.22
N LEU A 69 14.64 -8.52 -17.31
CA LEU A 69 13.64 -7.82 -16.48
C LEU A 69 14.28 -6.80 -15.54
N HIS A 70 15.48 -7.07 -15.04
CA HIS A 70 16.24 -6.14 -14.23
C HIS A 70 16.58 -4.86 -15.01
N VAL A 71 17.01 -5.01 -16.27
CA VAL A 71 17.39 -3.90 -17.14
C VAL A 71 16.18 -3.13 -17.66
N LYS A 72 15.14 -3.85 -18.09
CA LYS A 72 13.87 -3.29 -18.57
C LYS A 72 12.76 -3.66 -17.58
N PRO A 73 12.68 -3.00 -16.41
CA PRO A 73 11.58 -3.22 -15.50
C PRO A 73 10.29 -2.92 -16.27
N SER A 74 9.37 -3.89 -16.29
CA SER A 74 8.04 -3.72 -16.89
C SER A 74 7.48 -2.37 -16.47
N ASP A 75 6.90 -1.62 -17.42
CA ASP A 75 6.21 -0.36 -17.15
C ASP A 75 5.13 -0.62 -16.10
N ARG A 76 5.50 -0.48 -14.82
CA ARG A 76 4.55 -0.30 -13.74
C ARG A 76 3.90 1.02 -14.09
N LYS A 77 2.77 0.95 -14.80
CA LYS A 77 1.90 2.09 -15.10
C LYS A 77 1.83 2.90 -13.82
N VAL A 78 2.54 4.02 -13.78
CA VAL A 78 2.55 4.91 -12.64
C VAL A 78 1.10 5.33 -12.52
N ARG A 79 0.38 4.75 -11.55
CA ARG A 79 -1.04 5.04 -11.38
C ARG A 79 -1.10 6.56 -11.19
N PRO A 80 -1.80 7.31 -12.06
CA PRO A 80 -1.87 8.75 -11.89
C PRO A 80 -2.40 9.01 -10.48
N LYS A 81 -1.64 9.77 -9.68
CA LYS A 81 -2.08 10.18 -8.35
C LYS A 81 -3.33 11.03 -8.55
N LYS A 82 -4.51 10.44 -8.37
CA LYS A 82 -5.79 11.15 -8.43
C LYS A 82 -5.68 12.35 -7.49
N GLU A 83 -5.89 13.56 -8.01
CA GLU A 83 -5.91 14.77 -7.19
C GLU A 83 -7.04 14.64 -6.18
N LYS A 84 -6.69 14.46 -4.92
CA LYS A 84 -7.67 14.40 -3.83
C LYS A 84 -8.21 15.81 -3.59
N PRO A 85 -9.53 16.01 -3.48
CA PRO A 85 -10.12 17.29 -3.12
C PRO A 85 -9.48 17.86 -1.84
N PRO A 86 -9.37 19.20 -1.68
CA PRO A 86 -8.77 19.81 -0.50
C PRO A 86 -9.39 19.31 0.82
N MET A 87 -10.71 19.15 0.84
CA MET A 87 -11.45 18.63 1.98
C MET A 87 -11.05 17.20 2.36
N ARG A 88 -10.85 16.33 1.37
CA ARG A 88 -10.41 14.96 1.60
C ARG A 88 -8.98 14.92 2.16
N ARG A 89 -8.08 15.76 1.64
CA ARG A 89 -6.71 15.88 2.16
C ARG A 89 -6.68 16.39 3.60
N PHE A 90 -7.60 17.30 3.94
CA PHE A 90 -7.74 17.82 5.29
C PHE A 90 -8.15 16.72 6.28
N ILE A 91 -9.16 15.90 5.95
CA ILE A 91 -9.60 14.78 6.79
C ILE A 91 -8.48 13.73 6.91
N ASP A 92 -7.85 13.34 5.79
CA ASP A 92 -6.72 12.40 5.79
C ASP A 92 -5.62 12.87 6.77
N ARG A 93 -5.23 14.17 6.71
CA ARG A 93 -4.20 14.72 7.60
C ARG A 93 -4.65 14.75 9.06
N LEU A 94 -5.91 15.11 9.29
CA LEU A 94 -6.46 15.24 10.63
C LEU A 94 -6.50 13.88 11.36
N ILE A 95 -6.86 12.80 10.66
CA ILE A 95 -6.94 11.45 11.24
C ILE A 95 -5.59 10.74 11.29
N PHE A 96 -4.78 10.80 10.21
CA PHE A 96 -3.54 10.03 10.13
C PHE A 96 -2.30 10.72 10.70
N VAL A 97 -2.34 12.03 10.92
CA VAL A 97 -1.18 12.79 11.42
C VAL A 97 -1.50 13.44 12.76
N ASN A 98 -2.52 14.31 12.79
CA ASN A 98 -2.77 15.16 13.96
C ASN A 98 -3.41 14.43 15.14
N LEU A 99 -4.19 13.36 14.88
CA LEU A 99 -4.83 12.60 15.96
C LEU A 99 -3.82 11.89 16.87
N TYR A 100 -2.66 11.53 16.32
CA TYR A 100 -1.65 10.75 17.03
C TYR A 100 -0.76 11.55 17.98
N ASP A 101 -0.93 12.87 17.98
CA ASP A 101 -0.25 13.80 18.87
C ASP A 101 -1.17 14.13 20.06
N ASP A 102 -0.74 13.77 21.27
CA ASP A 102 -1.54 13.92 22.50
C ASP A 102 -1.96 15.39 22.72
N ASP A 103 -1.07 16.34 22.42
CA ASP A 103 -1.30 17.79 22.57
C ASP A 103 -2.31 18.34 21.56
N GLU A 104 -2.55 17.62 20.46
CA GLU A 104 -3.48 18.02 19.40
C GLU A 104 -4.82 17.29 19.44
N SER A 105 -4.94 16.22 20.23
CA SER A 105 -6.16 15.40 20.31
C SER A 105 -7.45 16.21 20.59
N ASP A 106 -7.39 17.17 21.52
CA ASP A 106 -8.50 18.10 21.81
C ASP A 106 -8.81 19.05 20.64
N LYS A 107 -7.78 19.50 19.91
CA LYS A 107 -7.94 20.35 18.73
C LYS A 107 -8.60 19.56 17.61
N VAL A 108 -8.19 18.30 17.43
CA VAL A 108 -8.74 17.37 16.45
C VAL A 108 -10.24 17.18 16.69
N LEU A 109 -10.67 16.89 17.93
CA LEU A 109 -12.10 16.79 18.26
C LEU A 109 -12.88 18.07 17.92
N LYS A 110 -12.33 19.25 18.25
CA LYS A 110 -12.96 20.54 17.91
C LYS A 110 -13.07 20.75 16.39
N LEU A 111 -12.07 20.33 15.62
CA LEU A 111 -12.06 20.43 14.16
C LEU A 111 -13.05 19.44 13.51
N VAL A 112 -13.11 18.20 13.98
CA VAL A 112 -14.07 17.19 13.50
C VAL A 112 -15.51 17.67 13.72
N ARG A 113 -15.79 18.28 14.87
CA ARG A 113 -17.12 18.84 15.15
C ARG A 113 -17.51 19.97 14.19
N LYS A 114 -16.55 20.72 13.66
CA LYS A 114 -16.74 21.83 12.71
C LYS A 114 -16.83 21.39 11.25
N LEU A 115 -16.66 20.10 10.96
CA LEU A 115 -16.82 19.58 9.60
C LEU A 115 -18.25 19.84 9.09
N PRO A 116 -18.44 20.02 7.77
CA PRO A 116 -19.76 20.18 7.17
C PRO A 116 -20.53 18.85 7.19
N TRP A 117 -21.18 18.55 8.31
CA TRP A 117 -21.96 17.32 8.54
C TRP A 117 -23.18 17.16 7.62
N GLN A 118 -23.63 18.24 6.98
CA GLN A 118 -24.69 18.19 5.96
C GLN A 118 -24.22 17.54 4.66
N ASN A 119 -22.90 17.53 4.40
CA ASN A 119 -22.35 16.92 3.20
C ASN A 119 -22.03 15.44 3.47
N GLU A 120 -22.88 14.56 2.96
CA GLU A 120 -22.76 13.10 3.11
C GLU A 120 -21.40 12.57 2.62
N GLN A 121 -20.81 13.19 1.59
CA GLN A 121 -19.51 12.81 1.06
C GLN A 121 -18.40 12.99 2.10
N VAL A 122 -18.45 14.08 2.87
CA VAL A 122 -17.46 14.41 3.91
C VAL A 122 -17.57 13.43 5.07
N VAL A 123 -18.80 13.10 5.48
CA VAL A 123 -19.07 12.13 6.54
C VAL A 123 -18.60 10.74 6.13
N LYS A 124 -18.86 10.32 4.88
CA LYS A 124 -18.36 9.05 4.32
C LYS A 124 -16.84 8.99 4.30
N TRP A 125 -16.16 10.08 3.93
CA TRP A 125 -14.70 10.13 3.96
C TRP A 125 -14.15 10.01 5.38
N LEU A 126 -14.75 10.70 6.35
CA LEU A 126 -14.36 10.60 7.75
C LEU A 126 -14.56 9.18 8.29
N LYS A 127 -15.74 8.57 8.07
CA LYS A 127 -16.02 7.18 8.46
C LYS A 127 -14.98 6.23 7.89
N LYS A 128 -14.69 6.36 6.59
CA LYS A 128 -13.69 5.55 5.90
C LYS A 128 -12.31 5.70 6.53
N ASP A 129 -11.90 6.91 6.90
CA ASP A 129 -10.54 7.15 7.41
C ASP A 129 -10.38 6.67 8.86
N ILE A 130 -11.45 6.72 9.65
CA ILE A 130 -11.49 6.13 11.00
C ILE A 130 -11.39 4.59 10.93
N LEU A 131 -12.04 3.96 9.95
CA LEU A 131 -12.06 2.51 9.79
C LEU A 131 -10.84 1.96 9.01
N ASP A 132 -10.10 2.81 8.30
CA ASP A 132 -8.87 2.46 7.60
C ASP A 132 -7.71 2.29 8.59
N LEU A 133 -7.76 1.18 9.34
CA LEU A 133 -6.77 0.75 10.33
C LEU A 133 -5.61 -0.02 9.69
N GLY A 134 -5.15 0.48 8.54
CA GLY A 134 -4.01 -0.07 7.82
C GLY A 134 -2.67 0.13 8.54
N MET A 135 -1.59 -0.10 7.81
CA MET A 135 -0.21 0.01 8.33
C MET A 135 0.19 1.43 8.78
N ASN A 136 -0.57 2.46 8.38
CA ASN A 136 -0.26 3.85 8.69
C ASN A 136 -0.70 4.26 10.11
N VAL A 137 -1.49 3.43 10.80
CA VAL A 137 -1.97 3.69 12.15
C VAL A 137 -1.04 3.02 13.16
N ASN A 138 -0.50 3.81 14.09
CA ASN A 138 0.29 3.28 15.20
C ASN A 138 -0.62 2.42 16.11
N TYR A 139 -0.19 1.19 16.40
CA TYR A 139 -0.95 0.23 17.19
C TYR A 139 -1.19 0.72 18.62
N GLU A 140 -0.18 1.38 19.22
CA GLU A 140 -0.26 1.87 20.60
C GLU A 140 -1.28 3.00 20.73
N SER A 141 -1.32 3.89 19.75
CA SER A 141 -2.12 5.11 19.77
C SER A 141 -3.58 4.92 19.31
N ILE A 142 -4.04 3.67 19.12
CA ILE A 142 -5.43 3.36 18.74
C ILE A 142 -6.44 3.90 19.77
N HIS A 143 -6.04 4.03 21.04
CA HIS A 143 -6.90 4.59 22.08
C HIS A 143 -7.35 6.03 21.78
N GLN A 144 -6.58 6.83 21.02
CA GLN A 144 -6.97 8.19 20.66
C GLN A 144 -8.13 8.22 19.66
N LEU A 145 -8.23 7.22 18.75
CA LEU A 145 -9.42 7.05 17.90
C LEU A 145 -10.66 6.75 18.74
N ALA A 146 -10.54 5.88 19.74
CA ALA A 146 -11.63 5.58 20.66
C ALA A 146 -12.02 6.83 21.48
N CYS A 147 -11.06 7.61 21.95
CA CYS A 147 -11.30 8.88 22.65
C CYS A 147 -12.01 9.91 21.75
N LEU A 148 -11.60 10.03 20.48
CA LEU A 148 -12.25 10.89 19.50
C LEU A 148 -13.72 10.49 19.30
N LEU A 149 -14.00 9.20 19.10
CA LEU A 149 -15.35 8.67 18.96
C LEU A 149 -16.18 8.91 20.24
N ALA A 150 -15.57 8.74 21.42
CA ALA A 150 -16.24 8.99 22.70
C ALA A 150 -16.61 10.46 22.89
N GLY A 151 -15.71 11.37 22.53
CA GLY A 151 -15.98 12.81 22.52
C GLY A 151 -17.05 13.21 21.49
N LEU A 152 -17.10 12.51 20.36
CA LEU A 152 -18.04 12.78 19.26
C LEU A 152 -19.45 12.27 19.55
N ALA A 153 -19.60 11.16 20.28
CA ALA A 153 -20.89 10.55 20.60
C ALA A 153 -21.86 11.50 21.33
N ARG A 154 -21.33 12.45 22.10
CA ARG A 154 -22.14 13.48 22.79
C ARG A 154 -22.83 14.46 21.83
N TYR A 155 -22.32 14.59 20.61
CA TYR A 155 -22.81 15.55 19.62
C TYR A 155 -23.42 14.88 18.39
N ARG A 156 -22.94 13.67 18.05
CA ARG A 156 -23.28 12.91 16.84
C ARG A 156 -23.31 11.42 17.15
N ASP A 157 -24.26 11.01 17.97
CA ASP A 157 -24.49 9.61 18.37
C ASP A 157 -24.73 8.68 17.16
N ALA A 158 -25.60 9.06 16.23
CA ALA A 158 -25.94 8.26 15.06
C ALA A 158 -24.72 7.92 14.19
N PHE A 159 -23.77 8.86 14.07
CA PHE A 159 -22.52 8.62 13.33
C PHE A 159 -21.61 7.62 14.04
N VAL A 160 -21.51 7.72 15.38
CA VAL A 160 -20.66 6.82 16.16
C VAL A 160 -21.22 5.40 16.15
N ILE A 161 -22.55 5.24 16.24
CA ILE A 161 -23.22 3.94 16.10
C ILE A 161 -22.90 3.34 14.73
N ASP A 162 -23.07 4.11 13.65
CA ASP A 162 -22.79 3.66 12.27
C ASP A 162 -21.30 3.27 12.04
N VAL A 163 -20.36 3.89 12.76
CA VAL A 163 -18.94 3.50 12.75
C VAL A 163 -18.73 2.18 13.49
N ILE A 164 -19.36 2.00 14.65
CA ILE A 164 -19.25 0.77 15.46
C ILE A 164 -19.85 -0.41 14.69
N ASP A 165 -21.04 -0.23 14.11
CA ASP A 165 -21.72 -1.26 13.32
C ASP A 165 -20.82 -1.71 12.15
N GLN A 166 -20.27 -0.76 11.39
CA GLN A 166 -19.34 -1.08 10.30
C GLN A 166 -18.06 -1.76 10.79
N LEU A 167 -17.50 -1.35 11.92
CA LEU A 167 -16.32 -1.99 12.49
C LEU A 167 -16.60 -3.46 12.84
N THR A 168 -17.77 -3.74 13.42
CA THR A 168 -18.17 -5.11 13.75
C THR A 168 -18.43 -5.96 12.50
N GLU A 169 -19.07 -5.38 11.48
CA GLU A 169 -19.25 -6.02 10.18
C GLU A 169 -17.90 -6.33 9.51
N ASP A 170 -16.97 -5.38 9.50
CA ASP A 170 -15.64 -5.56 8.91
C ASP A 170 -14.85 -6.69 9.60
N ILE A 171 -14.97 -6.82 10.93
CA ILE A 171 -14.38 -7.93 11.68
C ILE A 171 -15.01 -9.26 11.27
N GLN A 172 -16.34 -9.33 11.17
CA GLN A 172 -17.05 -10.53 10.75
C GLN A 172 -16.69 -10.96 9.33
N VAL A 173 -16.75 -10.04 8.36
CA VAL A 173 -16.36 -10.27 6.96
C VAL A 173 -14.89 -10.68 6.87
N GLY A 174 -14.05 -10.07 7.70
CA GLY A 174 -12.69 -10.52 7.90
C GLY A 174 -12.67 -12.01 8.25
N MET A 175 -13.25 -12.38 9.39
CA MET A 175 -13.26 -13.76 9.88
C MET A 175 -13.74 -14.77 8.82
N GLU A 176 -14.76 -14.42 8.02
CA GLU A 176 -15.28 -15.25 6.93
C GLU A 176 -14.26 -15.46 5.79
N ARG A 177 -13.55 -14.40 5.37
CA ARG A 177 -12.52 -14.48 4.31
C ARG A 177 -11.26 -15.21 4.76
N ASN A 178 -10.89 -15.05 6.03
CA ASN A 178 -9.72 -15.65 6.66
C ASN A 178 -8.39 -15.51 5.87
N ASP A 179 -8.11 -14.34 5.26
CA ASP A 179 -6.85 -14.07 4.55
C ASP A 179 -5.76 -13.59 5.53
N PHE A 180 -4.63 -14.31 5.57
CA PHE A 180 -3.46 -13.98 6.39
C PHE A 180 -2.88 -12.58 6.09
N ARG A 181 -3.05 -12.06 4.87
CA ARG A 181 -2.55 -10.73 4.49
C ARG A 181 -3.29 -9.60 5.20
N GLU A 182 -4.53 -9.84 5.62
CA GLU A 182 -5.37 -8.88 6.32
C GLU A 182 -5.23 -8.97 7.85
N LEU A 183 -4.51 -9.97 8.36
CA LEU A 183 -4.38 -10.24 9.80
C LEU A 183 -3.90 -9.01 10.61
N PRO A 184 -2.92 -8.20 10.15
CA PRO A 184 -2.51 -6.99 10.88
C PRO A 184 -3.61 -5.93 10.98
N SER A 185 -4.50 -5.83 9.98
CA SER A 185 -5.64 -4.91 10.01
C SER A 185 -6.70 -5.41 10.99
N ARG A 186 -6.97 -6.72 11.00
CA ARG A 186 -7.95 -7.35 11.90
C ARG A 186 -7.56 -7.20 13.37
N VAL A 187 -6.29 -7.43 13.69
CA VAL A 187 -5.79 -7.25 15.07
C VAL A 187 -5.99 -5.79 15.53
N ARG A 188 -5.83 -4.81 14.62
CA ARG A 188 -6.12 -3.39 14.91
C ARG A 188 -7.61 -3.11 15.08
N GLN A 189 -8.47 -3.69 14.24
CA GLN A 189 -9.93 -3.54 14.35
C GLN A 189 -10.44 -4.09 15.69
N VAL A 190 -10.00 -5.29 16.09
CA VAL A 190 -10.34 -5.90 17.38
C VAL A 190 -9.80 -5.06 18.54
N LYS A 191 -8.58 -4.51 18.40
CA LYS A 191 -8.01 -3.61 19.41
C LYS A 191 -8.85 -2.33 19.55
N LEU A 192 -9.26 -1.70 18.45
CA LEU A 192 -10.13 -0.52 18.48
C LEU A 192 -11.47 -0.83 19.15
N LEU A 193 -12.07 -1.99 18.85
CA LEU A 193 -13.31 -2.44 19.50
C LEU A 193 -13.12 -2.59 21.02
N GLY A 194 -11.98 -3.15 21.45
CA GLY A 194 -11.62 -3.25 22.87
C GLY A 194 -11.45 -1.87 23.53
N GLU A 195 -10.82 -0.92 22.86
CA GLU A 195 -10.69 0.45 23.38
C GLU A 195 -12.05 1.17 23.45
N LEU A 196 -12.92 0.99 22.46
CA LEU A 196 -14.28 1.56 22.48
C LEU A 196 -15.10 1.07 23.67
N TYR A 197 -14.90 -0.19 24.07
CA TYR A 197 -15.49 -0.75 25.29
C TYR A 197 -14.94 -0.05 26.55
N ASN A 198 -13.62 0.14 26.64
CA ASN A 198 -12.98 0.83 27.76
C ASN A 198 -13.50 2.26 27.96
N TYR A 199 -13.75 2.99 26.86
CA TYR A 199 -14.27 4.36 26.90
C TYR A 199 -15.80 4.46 27.12
N ARG A 200 -16.49 3.34 27.44
CA ARG A 200 -17.94 3.25 27.71
C ARG A 200 -18.83 3.76 26.58
N LEU A 201 -18.40 3.61 25.33
CA LEU A 201 -19.31 3.79 24.18
C LEU A 201 -20.19 2.56 23.92
N GLY A 202 -19.79 1.41 24.45
CA GLY A 202 -20.68 0.28 24.66
C GLY A 202 -21.13 0.27 26.11
N GLY A 203 -22.38 0.61 26.40
CA GLY A 203 -23.00 0.18 27.64
C GLY A 203 -22.93 -1.35 27.75
N PRO A 204 -22.90 -1.92 28.97
CA PRO A 204 -22.73 -3.37 29.19
C PRO A 204 -23.79 -4.26 28.51
N GLY A 205 -24.88 -3.70 27.97
CA GLY A 205 -25.95 -4.45 27.28
C GLY A 205 -25.72 -4.70 25.78
N GLY A 206 -24.70 -4.12 25.14
CA GLY A 206 -24.45 -4.30 23.70
C GLY A 206 -23.55 -5.48 23.33
N VAL A 207 -22.76 -5.99 24.27
CA VAL A 207 -21.82 -7.11 24.04
C VAL A 207 -22.39 -8.45 24.50
N PHE A 208 -23.34 -8.42 25.44
CA PHE A 208 -24.05 -9.60 25.94
C PHE A 208 -25.56 -9.34 25.92
N GLY A 209 -26.12 -9.20 24.71
CA GLY A 209 -27.55 -9.36 24.50
C GLY A 209 -27.89 -10.85 24.56
N THR A 210 -28.83 -11.17 25.45
CA THR A 210 -29.54 -12.44 25.69
C THR A 210 -29.63 -13.42 24.52
#